data_AF-A0A5C1Y966-F1
#
_entry.id   AF-A0A5C1Y966-F1
#
_cell.length_a   1.000
_cell.length_b   1.000
_cell.length_c   1.000
_cell.angle_alpha   90.00
_cell.angle_beta   90.00
_cell.angle_gamma   90.00
#
_symmetry.space_group_name_H-M   'P 1'
#
loop_
_entity.id
_entity.type
_entity.pdbx_description
1 polymer ?
#
loop_
_entity_poly.entity_id
_entity_poly.type
_entity_poly.pdbx_seq_one_letter_code
_entity_poly.pdbx_strand_id
1 'polypeptide(L)'
;MVATAIGYPRPHRHASHRREHPHHPHHVRGGLVAGGAVASALLLAAGIHAPSTTSPVAELRARFVSSVPGSAAELDGAVASLRGELASAELALEGSEARVLDEAVRTRLEALISRGTAALRAGQLAAVLGAAPDGGVGRALEAQLRSAEELAHATSAVDRAVDAWEAEQARIAAEREAAQRAAEAAAAAAAHPARARTGAPAPAGRYVEGIWTSGGQAEIDACRGSVNIAGIAGYLGGAFYAAEHWSCGGRAWAGIGTGAQVEFPGYGVYQVAGQVGGLVLGADASMLPAGYDGYYQTCIDGSSSNMHVWLLTRVA
;
A
#
# COMPACT_ATOMS: atom_id res chain seq x y z
N MET A 1 -13.09 -58.78 -49.35
CA MET A 1 -13.34 -57.49 -48.69
C MET A 1 -12.23 -57.28 -47.69
N VAL A 2 -11.28 -56.40 -48.02
CA VAL A 2 -10.01 -56.19 -47.30
C VAL A 2 -10.17 -54.94 -46.45
N ALA A 3 -9.89 -55.06 -45.15
CA ALA A 3 -9.94 -53.98 -44.17
C ALA A 3 -8.54 -53.36 -44.00
N THR A 4 -8.44 -52.06 -44.18
CA THR A 4 -7.21 -51.29 -43.98
C THR A 4 -7.34 -50.49 -42.68
N ALA A 5 -6.51 -50.79 -41.69
CA ALA A 5 -6.38 -50.04 -40.45
C ALA A 5 -5.29 -48.97 -40.60
N ILE A 6 -5.63 -47.71 -40.33
CA ILE A 6 -4.70 -46.58 -40.29
C ILE A 6 -4.32 -46.33 -38.83
N GLY A 7 -3.04 -46.54 -38.50
CA GLY A 7 -2.47 -46.29 -37.18
C GLY A 7 -2.12 -44.81 -36.97
N TYR A 8 -2.42 -44.30 -35.77
CA TYR A 8 -1.97 -42.99 -35.30
C TYR A 8 -0.64 -43.10 -34.54
N PRO A 9 0.31 -42.15 -34.71
CA PRO A 9 1.56 -42.13 -33.97
C PRO A 9 1.43 -41.52 -32.56
N ARG A 10 2.20 -42.06 -31.62
CA ARG A 10 2.40 -41.55 -30.25
C ARG A 10 3.17 -40.22 -30.25
N PRO A 11 2.83 -39.25 -29.39
CA PRO A 11 3.70 -38.12 -29.10
C PRO A 11 4.74 -38.45 -28.01
N HIS A 12 5.95 -37.91 -28.23
CA HIS A 12 7.14 -38.05 -27.40
C HIS A 12 7.02 -37.33 -26.05
N ARG A 13 7.49 -37.98 -24.98
CA ARG A 13 7.73 -37.38 -23.67
C ARG A 13 8.94 -36.45 -23.74
N HIS A 14 8.73 -35.16 -23.47
CA HIS A 14 9.82 -34.23 -23.16
C HIS A 14 10.33 -34.49 -21.74
N ALA A 15 11.63 -34.79 -21.65
CA ALA A 15 12.37 -34.82 -20.39
C ALA A 15 12.64 -33.39 -19.92
N SER A 16 12.08 -33.02 -18.76
CA SER A 16 12.42 -31.77 -18.08
C SER A 16 13.74 -31.95 -17.32
N HIS A 17 14.75 -31.18 -17.71
CA HIS A 17 15.98 -31.01 -16.94
C HIS A 17 15.66 -30.33 -15.62
N ARG A 18 15.82 -31.08 -14.54
CA ARG A 18 15.81 -30.63 -13.15
C ARG A 18 17.10 -29.82 -12.92
N ARG A 19 17.01 -28.49 -12.82
CA ARG A 19 18.09 -27.65 -12.29
C ARG A 19 17.99 -27.68 -10.77
N GLU A 20 18.99 -28.29 -10.15
CA GLU A 20 19.22 -28.23 -8.71
C GLU A 20 19.74 -26.82 -8.36
N HIS A 21 18.96 -26.08 -7.57
CA HIS A 21 19.43 -24.87 -6.90
C HIS A 21 20.06 -25.27 -5.56
N PRO A 22 21.29 -24.83 -5.23
CA PRO A 22 21.87 -25.07 -3.93
C PRO A 22 21.14 -24.26 -2.85
N HIS A 23 20.61 -24.96 -1.85
CA HIS A 23 20.09 -24.39 -0.62
C HIS A 23 21.24 -23.80 0.20
N HIS A 24 21.27 -22.47 0.36
CA HIS A 24 22.02 -21.81 1.42
C HIS A 24 21.17 -21.77 2.71
N PRO A 25 21.65 -22.32 3.84
CA PRO A 25 20.97 -22.20 5.12
C PRO A 25 21.28 -20.85 5.76
N HIS A 26 20.33 -19.92 5.74
CA HIS A 26 20.36 -18.78 6.64
C HIS A 26 19.85 -19.22 8.01
N HIS A 27 20.79 -19.45 8.93
CA HIS A 27 20.52 -19.48 10.36
C HIS A 27 20.08 -18.08 10.81
N VAL A 28 18.77 -17.83 10.82
CA VAL A 28 18.20 -16.68 11.54
C VAL A 28 17.99 -17.13 12.98
N ARG A 29 18.90 -16.71 13.86
CA ARG A 29 18.76 -16.81 15.31
C ARG A 29 17.56 -15.97 15.74
N GLY A 30 16.56 -16.64 16.30
CA GLY A 30 15.46 -15.99 17.01
C GLY A 30 15.98 -15.31 18.27
N GLY A 31 15.75 -14.01 18.37
CA GLY A 31 15.83 -13.24 19.60
C GLY A 31 14.43 -12.80 19.99
N LEU A 32 13.87 -13.43 21.03
CA LEU A 32 12.76 -12.90 21.80
C LEU A 32 13.15 -11.51 22.34
N VAL A 33 12.34 -10.48 22.10
CA VAL A 33 12.32 -9.29 22.96
C VAL A 33 10.89 -9.04 23.37
N ALA A 34 10.67 -9.15 24.67
CA ALA A 34 9.43 -8.92 25.35
C ALA A 34 9.16 -7.41 25.56
N GLY A 35 7.87 -7.07 25.48
CA GLY A 35 7.12 -5.98 26.10
C GLY A 35 7.81 -4.75 26.70
N GLY A 36 7.20 -3.59 26.44
CA GLY A 36 7.36 -2.42 27.31
C GLY A 36 6.75 -1.13 26.78
N ALA A 37 5.60 -0.76 27.37
CA ALA A 37 5.09 0.60 27.60
C ALA A 37 4.93 1.56 26.42
N VAL A 38 3.66 1.76 26.03
CA VAL A 38 3.17 2.95 25.32
C VAL A 38 3.27 4.15 26.26
N ALA A 39 4.24 5.03 26.01
CA ALA A 39 4.27 6.37 26.59
C ALA A 39 3.59 7.35 25.63
N SER A 40 2.46 7.89 26.05
CA SER A 40 1.77 8.99 25.38
C SER A 40 2.67 10.23 25.33
N ALA A 41 3.10 10.63 24.13
CA ALA A 41 3.73 11.92 23.90
C ALA A 41 2.70 12.88 23.30
N LEU A 42 2.39 13.94 24.05
CA LEU A 42 1.61 15.08 23.58
C LEU A 42 2.24 15.68 22.32
N LEU A 43 1.47 15.72 21.24
CA LEU A 43 1.72 16.59 20.08
C LEU A 43 1.46 18.04 20.48
N LEU A 44 2.50 18.73 20.95
CA LEU A 44 2.60 20.18 20.87
C LEU A 44 2.94 20.54 19.43
N ALA A 45 1.94 21.03 18.70
CA ALA A 45 2.13 21.70 17.43
C ALA A 45 2.90 23.02 17.67
N ALA A 46 4.23 22.93 17.67
CA ALA A 46 5.09 24.09 17.50
C ALA A 46 5.32 24.27 15.99
N GLY A 47 4.75 25.33 15.41
CA GLY A 47 5.03 25.74 14.05
C GLY A 47 6.49 26.12 13.89
N ILE A 48 7.31 25.16 13.42
CA ILE A 48 8.66 25.44 12.98
C ILE A 48 8.54 26.16 11.63
N HIS A 49 8.66 27.48 11.68
CA HIS A 49 8.98 28.27 10.50
C HIS A 49 10.37 27.83 10.06
N ALA A 50 10.46 27.09 8.96
CA ALA A 50 11.73 26.83 8.31
C ALA A 50 12.35 28.19 7.95
N PRO A 51 13.52 28.56 8.52
CA PRO A 51 14.22 29.73 8.03
C PRO A 51 14.66 29.43 6.60
N SER A 52 14.39 30.35 5.68
CA SER A 52 15.02 30.38 4.36
C SER A 52 16.52 30.60 4.56
N THR A 53 17.27 29.56 4.89
CA THR A 53 18.72 29.61 4.94
C THR A 53 19.20 29.64 3.50
N THR A 54 19.53 30.84 3.02
CA THR A 54 20.45 30.98 1.89
C THR A 54 21.66 30.11 2.18
N SER A 55 21.90 29.10 1.34
CA SER A 55 23.04 28.22 1.47
C SER A 55 24.31 29.07 1.54
N PRO A 56 25.25 28.80 2.47
CA PRO A 56 26.52 29.52 2.55
C PRO A 56 27.29 29.47 1.22
N VAL A 57 27.01 28.48 0.36
CA VAL A 57 27.54 28.35 -1.00
C VAL A 57 26.98 29.43 -1.94
N ALA A 58 25.69 29.79 -1.81
CA ALA A 58 25.05 30.82 -2.62
C ALA A 58 25.58 32.23 -2.30
N GLU A 59 25.88 32.50 -1.02
CA GLU A 59 26.48 33.77 -0.60
C GLU A 59 27.95 33.89 -1.05
N LEU A 60 28.72 32.79 -0.99
CA LEU A 60 30.09 32.74 -1.54
C LEU A 60 30.12 32.95 -3.06
N ARG A 61 29.18 32.35 -3.79
CA ARG A 61 29.05 32.50 -5.25
C ARG A 61 28.76 33.96 -5.65
N ALA A 62 27.90 34.66 -4.90
CA ALA A 62 27.58 36.06 -5.15
C ALA A 62 28.80 36.99 -4.98
N ARG A 63 29.69 36.70 -4.01
CA ARG A 63 30.93 37.46 -3.80
C ARG A 63 31.97 37.23 -4.90
N PHE A 64 32.02 36.03 -5.47
CA PHE A 64 33.00 35.64 -6.50
C PHE A 64 32.79 36.33 -7.86
N VAL A 65 31.55 36.57 -8.28
CA VAL A 65 31.26 37.20 -9.59
C VAL A 65 31.75 38.66 -9.66
N SER A 66 32.16 39.25 -8.53
CA SER A 66 32.49 40.67 -8.43
C SER A 66 34.00 40.99 -8.38
N SER A 67 34.90 40.01 -8.30
CA SER A 67 36.34 40.27 -8.10
C SER A 67 37.26 39.17 -8.65
N VAL A 68 38.18 39.54 -9.55
CA VAL A 68 39.40 38.77 -9.88
C VAL A 68 40.56 39.76 -9.63
N PRO A 69 41.56 39.46 -8.78
CA PRO A 69 42.37 38.24 -8.78
C PRO A 69 42.16 37.37 -7.54
N GLY A 70 41.76 36.11 -7.77
CA GLY A 70 41.48 35.15 -6.71
C GLY A 70 42.74 34.75 -5.95
N SER A 71 42.73 34.99 -4.65
CA SER A 71 43.83 34.66 -3.75
C SER A 71 43.82 33.18 -3.38
N ALA A 72 44.97 32.59 -3.06
CA ALA A 72 45.07 31.19 -2.61
C ALA A 72 44.10 30.86 -1.44
N ALA A 73 43.80 31.85 -0.59
CA ALA A 73 42.85 31.74 0.51
C ALA A 73 41.42 31.42 0.06
N GLU A 74 40.99 31.90 -1.10
CA GLU A 74 39.65 31.61 -1.64
C GLU A 74 39.53 30.17 -2.14
N LEU A 75 40.59 29.68 -2.79
CA LEU A 75 40.66 28.28 -3.21
C LEU A 75 40.68 27.36 -1.98
N ASP A 76 41.44 27.71 -0.94
CA ASP A 76 41.44 26.98 0.33
C ASP A 76 40.05 26.95 0.99
N GLY A 77 39.34 28.08 0.98
CA GLY A 77 37.97 28.17 1.47
C GLY A 77 36.99 27.28 0.69
N ALA A 78 37.09 27.24 -0.63
CA ALA A 78 36.24 26.38 -1.46
C ALA A 78 36.58 24.89 -1.31
N VAL A 79 37.86 24.54 -1.19
CA VAL A 79 38.30 23.17 -0.87
C VAL A 79 37.77 22.72 0.49
N ALA A 80 37.80 23.60 1.49
CA ALA A 80 37.23 23.32 2.81
C ALA A 80 35.70 23.14 2.74
N SER A 81 35.01 24.00 2.00
CA SER A 81 33.56 23.92 1.79
C SER A 81 33.16 22.60 1.12
N LEU A 82 33.79 22.23 -0.01
CA LEU A 82 33.50 20.97 -0.69
C LEU A 82 33.80 19.75 0.20
N ARG A 83 34.86 19.79 1.00
CA ARG A 83 35.15 18.72 1.97
C ARG A 83 34.01 18.56 3.00
N GLY A 84 33.46 19.66 3.49
CA GLY A 84 32.30 19.65 4.37
C GLY A 84 31.08 19.00 3.71
N GLU A 85 30.77 19.40 2.47
CA GLU A 85 29.64 18.84 1.72
C GLU A 85 29.81 17.35 1.39
N LEU A 86 31.04 16.91 1.06
CA LEU A 86 31.33 15.48 0.85
C LEU A 86 31.08 14.66 2.12
N ALA A 87 31.55 15.14 3.28
CA ALA A 87 31.32 14.46 4.55
C ALA A 87 29.83 14.37 4.91
N SER A 88 29.07 15.46 4.71
CA SER A 88 27.62 15.47 4.92
C SER A 88 26.89 14.51 3.95
N ALA A 89 27.29 14.49 2.68
CA ALA A 89 26.72 13.60 1.67
C ALA A 89 27.00 12.12 1.98
N GLU A 90 28.20 11.78 2.44
CA GLU A 90 28.56 10.43 2.87
C GLU A 90 27.71 9.98 4.07
N LEU A 91 27.54 10.84 5.09
CA LEU A 91 26.67 10.56 6.23
C LEU A 91 25.20 10.36 5.83
N ALA A 92 24.67 11.19 4.92
CA ALA A 92 23.31 11.04 4.41
C ALA A 92 23.15 9.75 3.57
N LEU A 93 24.16 9.39 2.78
CA LEU A 93 24.17 8.13 2.04
C LEU A 93 24.24 6.91 2.98
N GLU A 94 25.00 6.95 4.06
CA GLU A 94 25.01 5.86 5.05
C GLU A 94 23.67 5.78 5.80
N GLY A 95 23.20 6.91 6.33
CA GLY A 95 21.99 6.96 7.16
C GLY A 95 20.67 6.64 6.43
N SER A 96 20.67 6.70 5.09
CA SER A 96 19.50 6.38 4.27
C SER A 96 19.44 4.91 3.82
N GLU A 97 20.35 4.04 4.27
CA GLU A 97 20.37 2.64 3.86
C GLU A 97 19.05 1.94 4.21
N ALA A 98 18.42 1.32 3.20
CA ALA A 98 17.10 0.69 3.30
C ALA A 98 15.95 1.61 3.79
N ARG A 99 16.16 2.93 3.75
CA ARG A 99 15.22 3.95 4.23
C ARG A 99 14.78 4.90 3.11
N VAL A 100 14.72 4.42 1.88
CA VAL A 100 14.18 5.18 0.73
C VAL A 100 13.21 4.32 -0.06
N LEU A 101 12.23 4.94 -0.72
CA LEU A 101 11.27 4.24 -1.57
C LEU A 101 11.83 3.94 -2.98
N ASP A 102 12.82 4.73 -3.43
CA ASP A 102 13.48 4.59 -4.72
C ASP A 102 15.00 4.68 -4.53
N GLU A 103 15.73 3.64 -4.94
CA GLU A 103 17.20 3.57 -4.80
C GLU A 103 17.94 4.50 -5.78
N ALA A 104 17.25 5.04 -6.79
CA ALA A 104 17.83 5.94 -7.77
C ALA A 104 18.36 7.24 -7.13
N VAL A 105 17.72 7.75 -6.07
CA VAL A 105 18.20 8.96 -5.37
C VAL A 105 19.53 8.73 -4.65
N ARG A 106 19.71 7.57 -4.02
CA ARG A 106 20.97 7.17 -3.37
C ARG A 106 22.07 6.95 -4.40
N THR A 107 21.76 6.22 -5.48
CA THR A 107 22.69 5.99 -6.60
C THR A 107 23.20 7.30 -7.20
N ARG A 108 22.31 8.30 -7.33
CA ARG A 108 22.68 9.64 -7.81
C ARG A 108 23.62 10.37 -6.84
N LEU A 109 23.36 10.28 -5.53
CA LEU A 109 24.22 10.88 -4.50
C LEU A 109 25.62 10.24 -4.50
N GLU A 110 25.71 8.91 -4.58
CA GLU A 110 26.98 8.17 -4.68
C GLU A 110 27.82 8.60 -5.89
N ALA A 111 27.17 8.74 -7.06
CA ALA A 111 27.85 9.23 -8.26
C ALA A 111 28.36 10.68 -8.11
N LEU A 112 27.63 11.53 -7.37
CA LEU A 112 28.05 12.90 -7.06
C LEU A 112 29.20 12.95 -6.06
N ILE A 113 29.19 12.11 -5.02
CA ILE A 113 30.30 11.97 -4.06
C ILE A 113 31.58 11.58 -4.80
N SER A 114 31.49 10.62 -5.72
CA SER A 114 32.61 10.18 -6.54
C SER A 114 33.18 11.33 -7.40
N ARG A 115 32.31 12.12 -8.04
CA ARG A 115 32.72 13.30 -8.83
C ARG A 115 33.31 14.41 -7.95
N GLY A 116 32.68 14.71 -6.82
CA GLY A 116 33.14 15.72 -5.87
C GLY A 116 34.52 15.36 -5.29
N THR A 117 34.75 14.09 -4.97
CA THR A 117 36.05 13.61 -4.48
C THR A 117 37.15 13.80 -5.54
N ALA A 118 36.85 13.53 -6.81
CA ALA A 118 37.78 13.79 -7.90
C ALA A 118 38.05 15.30 -8.08
N ALA A 119 37.02 16.13 -7.99
CA ALA A 119 37.14 17.59 -8.04
C ALA A 119 38.03 18.11 -6.90
N LEU A 120 37.81 17.65 -5.66
CA LEU A 120 38.59 18.03 -4.48
C LEU A 120 40.09 17.77 -4.70
N ARG A 121 40.45 16.57 -5.19
CA ARG A 121 41.85 16.20 -5.48
C ARG A 121 42.46 17.09 -6.56
N ALA A 122 41.70 17.42 -7.61
CA ALA A 122 42.15 18.32 -8.67
C ALA A 122 42.39 19.74 -8.13
N GLY A 123 41.51 20.25 -7.26
CA GLY A 123 41.68 21.55 -6.61
C GLY A 123 42.92 21.61 -5.71
N GLN A 124 43.16 20.56 -4.91
CA GLN A 124 44.36 20.45 -4.06
C GLN A 124 45.65 20.42 -4.89
N LEU A 125 45.67 19.69 -6.00
CA LEU A 125 46.82 19.65 -6.90
C LEU A 125 47.08 21.03 -7.54
N ALA A 126 46.02 21.73 -7.96
CA ALA A 126 46.13 23.07 -8.53
C ALA A 126 46.68 24.10 -7.53
N ALA A 127 46.31 23.97 -6.25
CA ALA A 127 46.86 24.79 -5.17
C ALA A 127 48.36 24.55 -4.96
N VAL A 128 48.81 23.30 -4.95
CA VAL A 128 50.22 22.92 -4.76
C VAL A 128 51.09 23.38 -5.94
N LEU A 129 50.61 23.22 -7.17
CA LEU A 129 51.38 23.55 -8.37
C LEU A 129 51.43 25.05 -8.68
N GLY A 130 50.77 25.90 -7.88
CA GLY A 130 50.78 27.35 -8.08
C GLY A 130 50.25 27.75 -9.46
N ALA A 131 49.05 27.23 -9.78
CA ALA A 131 48.32 27.34 -11.06
C ALA A 131 48.85 28.36 -12.09
N ALA A 132 49.04 27.86 -13.32
CA ALA A 132 49.48 28.60 -14.49
C ALA A 132 48.74 29.96 -14.69
N PRO A 133 49.42 30.98 -15.26
CA PRO A 133 48.94 32.36 -15.33
C PRO A 133 47.62 32.60 -16.09
N ASP A 134 47.09 31.60 -16.80
CA ASP A 134 45.95 31.74 -17.72
C ASP A 134 44.58 31.39 -17.09
N GLY A 135 44.37 31.77 -15.83
CA GLY A 135 43.05 31.67 -15.17
C GLY A 135 42.63 30.26 -14.71
N GLY A 136 43.59 29.34 -14.53
CA GLY A 136 43.33 27.98 -14.06
C GLY A 136 42.67 27.90 -12.68
N VAL A 137 43.05 28.80 -11.75
CA VAL A 137 42.48 28.88 -10.39
C VAL A 137 40.99 29.19 -10.43
N GLY A 138 40.58 30.18 -11.22
CA GLY A 138 39.18 30.60 -11.31
C GLY A 138 38.27 29.47 -11.81
N ARG A 139 38.70 28.74 -12.84
CA ARG A 139 37.95 27.57 -13.35
C ARG A 139 37.89 26.43 -12.34
N ALA A 140 38.99 26.16 -11.63
CA ALA A 140 39.02 25.14 -10.59
C ALA A 140 38.08 25.51 -9.43
N LEU A 141 38.11 26.75 -8.98
CA LEU A 141 37.25 27.30 -7.93
C LEU A 141 35.77 27.23 -8.32
N GLU A 142 35.41 27.66 -9.53
CA GLU A 142 34.02 27.56 -10.02
C GLU A 142 33.55 26.10 -10.07
N ALA A 143 34.41 25.17 -10.51
CA ALA A 143 34.09 23.75 -10.51
C ALA A 143 33.87 23.21 -9.09
N GLN A 144 34.69 23.60 -8.10
CA GLN A 144 34.49 23.21 -6.69
C GLN A 144 33.15 23.71 -6.16
N LEU A 145 32.85 25.00 -6.35
CA LEU A 145 31.61 25.62 -5.87
C LEU A 145 30.38 24.96 -6.49
N ARG A 146 30.42 24.66 -7.79
CA ARG A 146 29.35 23.93 -8.49
C ARG A 146 29.18 22.51 -7.92
N SER A 147 30.26 21.78 -7.70
CA SER A 147 30.19 20.44 -7.09
C SER A 147 29.64 20.48 -5.67
N ALA A 148 29.99 21.49 -4.87
CA ALA A 148 29.46 21.66 -3.52
C ALA A 148 27.94 21.92 -3.54
N GLU A 149 27.47 22.81 -4.43
CA GLU A 149 26.04 23.10 -4.62
C GLU A 149 25.26 21.85 -5.07
N GLU A 150 25.80 21.08 -6.02
CA GLU A 150 25.18 19.81 -6.49
C GLU A 150 25.09 18.76 -5.37
N LEU A 151 26.13 18.62 -4.54
CA LEU A 151 26.14 17.70 -3.40
C LEU A 151 25.12 18.11 -2.34
N ALA A 152 25.05 19.39 -1.99
CA ALA A 152 24.08 19.90 -1.03
C ALA A 152 22.64 19.63 -1.49
N HIS A 153 22.35 19.87 -2.77
CA HIS A 153 21.03 19.60 -3.35
C HIS A 153 20.68 18.11 -3.37
N ALA A 154 21.64 17.23 -3.70
CA ALA A 154 21.43 15.79 -3.73
C ALA A 154 21.27 15.21 -2.32
N THR A 155 22.02 15.70 -1.35
CA THR A 155 21.89 15.36 0.08
C THR A 155 20.48 15.69 0.57
N SER A 156 20.01 16.93 0.33
CA SER A 156 18.64 17.34 0.66
C SER A 156 17.57 16.49 -0.04
N ALA A 157 17.87 15.93 -1.22
CA ALA A 157 16.94 15.05 -1.92
C ALA A 157 16.86 13.66 -1.29
N VAL A 158 17.98 13.14 -0.77
CA VAL A 158 18.00 11.89 0.01
C VAL A 158 17.27 12.08 1.34
N ASP A 159 17.47 13.18 2.05
CA ASP A 159 16.75 13.48 3.30
C ASP A 159 15.23 13.46 3.09
N ARG A 160 14.74 14.15 2.06
CA ARG A 160 13.30 14.12 1.71
C ARG A 160 12.82 12.73 1.32
N ALA A 161 13.67 11.90 0.71
CA ALA A 161 13.31 10.53 0.38
C ALA A 161 13.22 9.64 1.63
N VAL A 162 14.05 9.90 2.64
CA VAL A 162 13.96 9.27 3.96
C VAL A 162 12.66 9.68 4.67
N ASP A 163 12.34 10.97 4.71
CA ASP A 163 11.09 11.47 5.30
C ASP A 163 9.86 10.82 4.63
N ALA A 164 9.88 10.69 3.30
CA ALA A 164 8.81 10.03 2.54
C ALA A 164 8.69 8.53 2.86
N TRP A 165 9.82 7.83 3.00
CA TRP A 165 9.83 6.43 3.42
C TRP A 165 9.28 6.26 4.84
N GLU A 166 9.65 7.12 5.78
CA GLU A 166 9.15 7.09 7.16
C GLU A 166 7.64 7.33 7.23
N ALA A 167 7.15 8.30 6.45
CA ALA A 167 5.71 8.55 6.34
C ALA A 167 4.95 7.32 5.81
N GLU A 168 5.53 6.61 4.84
CA GLU A 168 4.94 5.38 4.31
C GLU A 168 4.98 4.23 5.34
N GLN A 169 6.07 4.09 6.11
CA GLN A 169 6.12 3.10 7.20
C GLN A 169 5.05 3.38 8.27
N ALA A 170 4.85 4.66 8.61
CA ALA A 170 3.81 5.06 9.55
C ALA A 170 2.40 4.75 9.02
N ARG A 171 2.14 4.99 7.72
CA ARG A 171 0.89 4.64 7.05
C ARG A 171 0.61 3.14 7.11
N ILE A 172 1.60 2.30 6.79
CA ILE A 172 1.49 0.83 6.84
C ILE A 172 1.23 0.35 8.27
N ALA A 173 1.91 0.93 9.26
CA ALA A 173 1.69 0.58 10.67
C ALA A 173 0.25 0.90 11.12
N ALA A 174 -0.27 2.08 10.76
CA ALA A 174 -1.64 2.47 11.08
C ALA A 174 -2.68 1.57 10.40
N GLU A 175 -2.43 1.17 9.14
CA GLU A 175 -3.30 0.23 8.41
C GLU A 175 -3.33 -1.15 9.07
N ARG A 176 -2.17 -1.67 9.50
CA ARG A 176 -2.08 -2.95 10.23
C ARG A 176 -2.80 -2.90 11.57
N GLU A 177 -2.66 -1.82 12.32
CA GLU A 177 -3.36 -1.63 13.59
C GLU A 177 -4.88 -1.56 13.39
N ALA A 178 -5.33 -0.85 12.34
CA ALA A 178 -6.74 -0.81 11.97
C ALA A 178 -7.28 -2.20 11.57
N ALA A 179 -6.51 -2.96 10.77
CA ALA A 179 -6.87 -4.34 10.40
C ALA A 179 -6.94 -5.26 11.62
N GLN A 180 -6.01 -5.13 12.57
CA GLN A 180 -6.03 -5.90 13.81
C GLN A 180 -7.27 -5.58 14.66
N ARG A 181 -7.61 -4.30 14.85
CA ARG A 181 -8.83 -3.91 15.57
C ARG A 181 -10.09 -4.43 14.91
N ALA A 182 -10.14 -4.41 13.58
CA ALA A 182 -11.26 -4.98 12.83
C ALA A 182 -11.38 -6.49 13.04
N ALA A 183 -10.27 -7.22 13.02
CA ALA A 183 -10.24 -8.66 13.29
C ALA A 183 -10.66 -8.99 14.72
N GLU A 184 -10.21 -8.24 15.72
CA GLU A 184 -10.61 -8.40 17.12
C GLU A 184 -12.11 -8.12 17.32
N ALA A 185 -12.65 -7.07 16.69
CA ALA A 185 -14.07 -6.77 16.71
C ALA A 185 -14.91 -7.88 16.07
N ALA A 186 -14.46 -8.42 14.94
CA ALA A 186 -15.11 -9.56 14.28
C ALA A 186 -15.08 -10.82 15.16
N ALA A 187 -13.94 -11.11 15.81
CA ALA A 187 -13.81 -12.24 16.73
C ALA A 187 -14.73 -12.08 17.96
N ALA A 188 -14.82 -10.87 18.53
CA ALA A 188 -15.72 -10.57 19.64
C ALA A 188 -17.20 -10.74 19.25
N ALA A 189 -17.58 -10.28 18.05
CA ALA A 189 -18.92 -10.48 17.50
C ALA A 189 -19.26 -11.96 17.30
N ALA A 190 -18.29 -12.78 16.85
CA ALA A 190 -18.45 -14.22 16.71
C ALA A 190 -18.50 -14.97 18.06
N ALA A 191 -17.79 -14.47 19.08
CA ALA A 191 -17.74 -15.07 20.41
C ALA A 191 -18.96 -14.74 21.28
N HIS A 192 -19.76 -13.73 20.91
CA HIS A 192 -21.09 -13.59 21.48
C HIS A 192 -21.89 -14.82 21.09
N PRO A 193 -22.25 -15.71 22.05
CA PRO A 193 -23.17 -16.78 21.72
C PRO A 193 -24.37 -16.09 21.11
N ALA A 194 -24.85 -16.60 19.97
CA ALA A 194 -26.20 -16.34 19.55
C ALA A 194 -27.05 -16.67 20.78
N ARG A 195 -27.36 -15.65 21.60
CA ARG A 195 -28.49 -15.72 22.52
C ARG A 195 -29.55 -16.11 21.54
N ALA A 196 -29.94 -17.39 21.60
CA ALA A 196 -31.11 -17.88 20.92
C ALA A 196 -32.12 -16.81 21.25
N ARG A 197 -32.45 -15.98 20.25
CA ARG A 197 -33.52 -15.01 20.38
C ARG A 197 -34.68 -15.94 20.58
N THR A 198 -35.00 -16.17 21.85
CA THR A 198 -36.12 -16.97 22.31
C THR A 198 -37.27 -16.47 21.46
N GLY A 199 -37.71 -17.35 20.55
CA GLY A 199 -38.36 -16.95 19.32
C GLY A 199 -39.42 -15.92 19.60
N ALA A 200 -39.24 -14.72 19.04
CA ALA A 200 -40.43 -14.06 18.52
C ALA A 200 -41.03 -15.09 17.55
N PRO A 201 -42.28 -15.54 17.75
CA PRO A 201 -42.88 -16.55 16.89
C PRO A 201 -42.67 -16.10 15.46
N ALA A 202 -42.02 -16.96 14.66
CA ALA A 202 -41.87 -16.73 13.24
C ALA A 202 -43.27 -16.36 12.72
N PRO A 203 -43.42 -15.21 12.03
CA PRO A 203 -44.70 -14.88 11.43
C PRO A 203 -45.17 -16.09 10.65
N ALA A 204 -46.41 -16.50 10.87
CA ALA A 204 -46.99 -17.68 10.23
C ALA A 204 -47.09 -17.42 8.72
N GLY A 205 -46.01 -17.67 7.98
CA GLY A 205 -45.91 -17.37 6.57
C GLY A 205 -44.47 -17.31 6.09
N ARG A 206 -44.28 -17.63 4.82
CA ARG A 206 -43.02 -17.45 4.10
C ARG A 206 -42.84 -15.96 3.81
N TYR A 207 -41.65 -15.41 4.09
CA TYR A 207 -41.33 -14.04 3.68
C TYR A 207 -41.11 -14.00 2.16
N VAL A 208 -41.64 -12.99 1.46
CA VAL A 208 -41.51 -12.88 -0.01
C VAL A 208 -40.65 -11.68 -0.33
N GLU A 209 -39.55 -11.91 -1.04
CA GLU A 209 -38.60 -10.89 -1.49
C GLU A 209 -38.66 -10.74 -3.01
N GLY A 210 -38.96 -9.53 -3.49
CA GLY A 210 -39.10 -9.25 -4.92
C GLY A 210 -37.81 -8.68 -5.51
N ILE A 211 -37.21 -9.38 -6.47
CA ILE A 211 -36.13 -8.84 -7.29
C ILE A 211 -36.74 -8.07 -8.47
N TRP A 212 -36.62 -6.74 -8.47
CA TRP A 212 -37.27 -5.89 -9.47
C TRP A 212 -36.49 -5.77 -10.77
N THR A 213 -35.16 -5.91 -10.71
CA THR A 213 -34.27 -5.88 -11.88
C THR A 213 -32.97 -6.63 -11.63
N SER A 214 -32.16 -6.77 -12.68
CA SER A 214 -30.73 -7.10 -12.57
C SER A 214 -29.89 -5.87 -12.88
N GLY A 215 -28.74 -5.70 -12.23
CA GLY A 215 -27.93 -4.50 -12.38
C GLY A 215 -26.77 -4.41 -11.42
N GLY A 216 -26.39 -3.17 -11.07
CA GLY A 216 -25.33 -2.82 -10.14
C GLY A 216 -25.75 -1.71 -9.17
N GLN A 217 -24.79 -0.90 -8.75
CA GLN A 217 -25.01 0.13 -7.73
C GLN A 217 -26.07 1.17 -8.13
N ALA A 218 -26.14 1.55 -9.41
CA ALA A 218 -27.12 2.54 -9.89
C ALA A 218 -28.57 2.06 -9.69
N GLU A 219 -28.83 0.77 -9.94
CA GLU A 219 -30.14 0.16 -9.70
C GLU A 219 -30.43 0.01 -8.20
N ILE A 220 -29.42 -0.30 -7.38
CA ILE A 220 -29.57 -0.37 -5.91
C ILE A 220 -29.94 1.02 -5.37
N ASP A 221 -29.26 2.07 -5.83
CA ASP A 221 -29.49 3.47 -5.46
C ASP A 221 -30.87 3.97 -5.90
N ALA A 222 -31.47 3.37 -6.92
CA ALA A 222 -32.83 3.69 -7.35
C ALA A 222 -33.89 3.31 -6.29
N CYS A 223 -33.56 2.47 -5.30
CA CYS A 223 -34.42 2.18 -4.14
C CYS A 223 -35.81 1.63 -4.51
N ARG A 224 -35.88 0.76 -5.54
CA ARG A 224 -37.14 0.18 -6.06
C ARG A 224 -37.35 -1.30 -5.65
N GLY A 225 -36.54 -1.79 -4.73
CA GLY A 225 -36.50 -3.17 -4.24
C GLY A 225 -35.15 -3.83 -4.50
N SER A 226 -35.10 -5.15 -4.32
CA SER A 226 -33.88 -5.96 -4.53
C SER A 226 -33.41 -5.99 -5.98
N VAL A 227 -32.09 -5.87 -6.17
CA VAL A 227 -31.41 -5.96 -7.46
C VAL A 227 -30.60 -7.25 -7.52
N ASN A 228 -30.75 -8.03 -8.59
CA ASN A 228 -29.87 -9.18 -8.82
C ASN A 228 -28.52 -8.75 -9.43
N ILE A 229 -27.44 -9.00 -8.71
CA ILE A 229 -26.06 -8.74 -9.11
C ILE A 229 -25.48 -10.03 -9.72
N ALA A 230 -25.87 -10.32 -10.96
CA ALA A 230 -25.61 -11.61 -11.62
C ALA A 230 -24.11 -11.99 -11.67
N GLY A 231 -23.20 -11.01 -11.76
CA GLY A 231 -21.76 -11.27 -11.75
C GLY A 231 -21.28 -11.91 -10.44
N ILE A 232 -21.78 -11.44 -9.29
CA ILE A 232 -21.46 -12.00 -7.97
C ILE A 232 -22.12 -13.37 -7.81
N ALA A 233 -23.38 -13.51 -8.24
CA ALA A 233 -24.08 -14.79 -8.21
C ALA A 233 -23.30 -15.88 -8.96
N GLY A 234 -22.86 -15.58 -10.18
CA GLY A 234 -22.07 -16.50 -11.00
C GLY A 234 -20.72 -16.86 -10.39
N TYR A 235 -20.04 -15.89 -9.76
CA TYR A 235 -18.79 -16.14 -9.03
C TYR A 235 -18.99 -17.11 -7.85
N LEU A 236 -20.07 -16.94 -7.09
CA LEU A 236 -20.39 -17.77 -5.90
C LEU A 236 -21.11 -19.09 -6.24
N GLY A 237 -21.44 -19.32 -7.52
CA GLY A 237 -22.16 -20.50 -7.99
C GLY A 237 -23.66 -20.52 -7.64
N GLY A 238 -24.25 -19.36 -7.30
CA GLY A 238 -25.67 -19.23 -6.96
C GLY A 238 -26.55 -18.85 -8.16
N ALA A 239 -27.86 -19.06 -8.03
CA ALA A 239 -28.83 -18.65 -9.06
C ALA A 239 -29.05 -17.12 -9.09
N PHE A 240 -28.87 -16.45 -7.96
CA PHE A 240 -28.97 -14.99 -7.84
C PHE A 240 -28.14 -14.45 -6.67
N TYR A 241 -27.87 -13.15 -6.72
CA TYR A 241 -27.32 -12.37 -5.61
C TYR A 241 -28.15 -11.10 -5.48
N ALA A 242 -29.12 -11.10 -4.58
CA ALA A 242 -30.02 -9.97 -4.37
C ALA A 242 -29.36 -8.95 -3.44
N ALA A 243 -29.37 -7.68 -3.78
CA ALA A 243 -28.87 -6.61 -2.93
C ALA A 243 -29.82 -5.40 -2.93
N GLU A 244 -29.95 -4.76 -1.78
CA GLU A 244 -30.66 -3.48 -1.63
C GLU A 244 -30.17 -2.68 -0.42
N HIS A 245 -30.51 -1.39 -0.42
CA HIS A 245 -30.31 -0.52 0.74
C HIS A 245 -31.24 -0.88 1.89
N TRP A 246 -30.76 -0.66 3.13
CA TRP A 246 -31.53 -0.89 4.35
C TRP A 246 -32.93 -0.27 4.33
N SER A 247 -32.99 0.99 3.93
CA SER A 247 -34.20 1.80 3.94
C SER A 247 -35.18 1.45 2.82
N CYS A 248 -34.76 0.68 1.82
CA CYS A 248 -35.52 0.38 0.60
C CYS A 248 -36.30 -0.94 0.69
N GLY A 249 -36.14 -1.69 1.78
CA GLY A 249 -36.70 -3.03 1.96
C GLY A 249 -35.81 -3.90 2.85
N GLY A 250 -34.50 -3.66 2.82
CA GLY A 250 -33.46 -4.35 3.60
C GLY A 250 -33.77 -4.56 5.07
N ARG A 251 -34.38 -3.58 5.72
CA ARG A 251 -34.81 -3.66 7.13
C ARG A 251 -35.71 -4.86 7.45
N ALA A 252 -36.45 -5.38 6.47
CA ALA A 252 -37.33 -6.53 6.67
C ALA A 252 -36.55 -7.83 6.97
N TRP A 253 -35.30 -7.90 6.52
CA TRP A 253 -34.42 -9.05 6.75
C TRP A 253 -33.83 -9.11 8.16
N ALA A 254 -33.91 -8.03 8.94
CA ALA A 254 -33.40 -7.95 10.32
C ALA A 254 -33.97 -9.03 11.26
N GLY A 255 -35.16 -9.55 10.96
CA GLY A 255 -35.83 -10.60 11.73
C GLY A 255 -35.73 -12.00 11.12
N ILE A 256 -35.13 -12.15 9.94
CA ILE A 256 -35.06 -13.41 9.21
C ILE A 256 -33.80 -14.17 9.66
N GLY A 257 -33.99 -15.21 10.46
CA GLY A 257 -32.90 -16.06 10.95
C GLY A 257 -32.74 -17.36 10.17
N THR A 258 -31.70 -18.13 10.52
CA THR A 258 -31.48 -19.50 10.01
C THR A 258 -32.72 -20.37 10.19
N GLY A 259 -33.06 -21.14 9.15
CA GLY A 259 -34.21 -22.02 9.08
C GLY A 259 -35.48 -21.35 8.53
N ALA A 260 -35.55 -20.02 8.48
CA ALA A 260 -36.67 -19.30 7.89
C ALA A 260 -36.81 -19.62 6.40
N GLN A 261 -38.05 -19.73 5.92
CA GLN A 261 -38.32 -19.84 4.49
C GLN A 261 -38.57 -18.47 3.88
N VAL A 262 -37.95 -18.24 2.74
CA VAL A 262 -38.08 -17.04 1.92
C VAL A 262 -38.45 -17.43 0.49
N GLU A 263 -39.37 -16.68 -0.13
CA GLU A 263 -39.72 -16.82 -1.54
C GLU A 263 -39.08 -15.70 -2.33
N PHE A 264 -38.51 -16.04 -3.48
CA PHE A 264 -38.10 -15.09 -4.50
C PHE A 264 -38.90 -15.40 -5.76
N PRO A 265 -39.95 -14.63 -6.08
CA PRO A 265 -40.74 -14.86 -7.28
C PRO A 265 -39.87 -14.96 -8.53
N GLY A 266 -40.06 -16.01 -9.32
CA GLY A 266 -39.23 -16.32 -10.49
C GLY A 266 -37.95 -17.11 -10.22
N TYR A 267 -37.47 -17.14 -8.98
CA TYR A 267 -36.27 -17.90 -8.58
C TYR A 267 -36.62 -19.14 -7.75
N GLY A 268 -37.64 -19.09 -6.90
CA GLY A 268 -38.15 -20.22 -6.14
C GLY A 268 -38.20 -19.95 -4.64
N VAL A 269 -38.26 -21.04 -3.86
CA VAL A 269 -38.33 -21.02 -2.40
C VAL A 269 -36.99 -21.45 -1.83
N TYR A 270 -36.56 -20.76 -0.79
CA TYR A 270 -35.29 -21.00 -0.14
C TYR A 270 -35.45 -21.04 1.36
N GLN A 271 -34.54 -21.76 2.01
CA GLN A 271 -34.32 -21.73 3.44
C GLN A 271 -33.04 -20.96 3.73
N VAL A 272 -33.08 -20.09 4.73
CA VAL A 272 -31.87 -19.41 5.21
C VAL A 272 -30.97 -20.42 5.91
N ALA A 273 -29.82 -20.71 5.32
CA ALA A 273 -28.83 -21.62 5.88
C ALA A 273 -27.93 -20.92 6.92
N GLY A 274 -27.70 -19.62 6.77
CA GLY A 274 -26.87 -18.83 7.66
C GLY A 274 -26.79 -17.37 7.23
N GLN A 275 -25.96 -16.60 7.93
CA GLN A 275 -25.64 -15.22 7.60
C GLN A 275 -24.16 -14.93 7.83
N VAL A 276 -23.59 -14.08 6.98
CA VAL A 276 -22.26 -13.47 7.15
C VAL A 276 -22.49 -12.00 7.45
N GLY A 277 -22.03 -11.52 8.60
CA GLY A 277 -22.19 -10.12 9.03
C GLY A 277 -20.86 -9.40 9.18
N GLY A 278 -20.92 -8.09 9.47
CA GLY A 278 -19.72 -7.28 9.73
C GLY A 278 -18.87 -6.97 8.49
N LEU A 279 -19.44 -7.09 7.30
CA LEU A 279 -18.74 -6.73 6.06
C LEU A 279 -18.76 -5.22 5.87
N VAL A 280 -17.67 -4.68 5.30
CA VAL A 280 -17.61 -3.28 4.89
C VAL A 280 -18.02 -3.13 3.42
N LEU A 281 -18.53 -1.97 3.05
CA LEU A 281 -18.82 -1.63 1.66
C LEU A 281 -17.56 -1.81 0.80
N GLY A 282 -17.69 -2.53 -0.30
CA GLY A 282 -16.57 -2.89 -1.16
C GLY A 282 -15.83 -4.16 -0.75
N ALA A 283 -16.29 -4.88 0.29
CA ALA A 283 -15.80 -6.22 0.59
C ALA A 283 -15.92 -7.13 -0.64
N ASP A 284 -14.86 -7.88 -0.90
CA ASP A 284 -14.79 -8.79 -2.05
C ASP A 284 -15.71 -10.00 -1.85
N ALA A 285 -16.34 -10.46 -2.94
CA ALA A 285 -17.24 -11.61 -2.89
C ALA A 285 -16.54 -12.90 -2.42
N SER A 286 -15.21 -13.01 -2.56
CA SER A 286 -14.40 -14.12 -2.03
C SER A 286 -14.47 -14.27 -0.51
N MET A 287 -14.91 -13.24 0.23
CA MET A 287 -15.15 -13.33 1.67
C MET A 287 -16.43 -14.12 2.01
N LEU A 288 -17.27 -14.40 1.02
CA LEU A 288 -18.51 -15.13 1.19
C LEU A 288 -18.30 -16.63 0.91
N PRO A 289 -18.85 -17.53 1.75
CA PRO A 289 -18.84 -18.95 1.43
C PRO A 289 -19.66 -19.23 0.16
N ALA A 290 -19.05 -19.91 -0.81
CA ALA A 290 -19.70 -20.33 -2.05
C ALA A 290 -20.57 -21.60 -1.87
N GLY A 291 -21.34 -21.97 -2.89
CA GLY A 291 -22.10 -23.23 -2.93
C GLY A 291 -23.54 -23.15 -2.43
N TYR A 292 -24.03 -21.95 -2.14
CA TYR A 292 -25.45 -21.71 -1.85
C TYR A 292 -26.23 -21.39 -3.13
N ASP A 293 -27.52 -21.74 -3.15
CA ASP A 293 -28.39 -21.57 -4.30
C ASP A 293 -28.82 -20.11 -4.54
N GLY A 294 -28.66 -19.24 -3.53
CA GLY A 294 -28.92 -17.80 -3.61
C GLY A 294 -28.30 -17.04 -2.44
N TYR A 295 -28.20 -15.72 -2.61
CA TYR A 295 -27.65 -14.81 -1.60
C TYR A 295 -28.51 -13.55 -1.54
N TYR A 296 -28.65 -12.97 -0.34
CA TYR A 296 -29.29 -11.68 -0.14
C TYR A 296 -28.40 -10.76 0.70
N GLN A 297 -28.20 -9.51 0.29
CA GLN A 297 -27.31 -8.54 0.94
C GLN A 297 -28.03 -7.24 1.30
N THR A 298 -27.80 -6.72 2.51
CA THR A 298 -28.13 -5.34 2.86
C THR A 298 -27.19 -4.76 3.93
N CYS A 299 -27.17 -3.44 4.08
CA CYS A 299 -26.44 -2.74 5.14
C CYS A 299 -27.31 -2.66 6.40
N ILE A 300 -26.91 -3.26 7.52
CA ILE A 300 -27.69 -3.18 8.76
C ILE A 300 -27.71 -1.74 9.26
N ASP A 301 -28.90 -1.25 9.59
CA ASP A 301 -29.14 0.12 10.05
C ASP A 301 -28.64 1.21 9.07
N GLY A 302 -28.49 0.86 7.79
CA GLY A 302 -27.96 1.76 6.75
C GLY A 302 -26.45 2.02 6.86
N SER A 303 -25.73 1.29 7.70
CA SER A 303 -24.28 1.47 7.88
C SER A 303 -23.48 0.74 6.80
N SER A 304 -22.70 1.50 6.02
CA SER A 304 -21.74 0.94 5.05
C SER A 304 -20.59 0.15 5.68
N SER A 305 -20.46 0.16 7.01
CA SER A 305 -19.47 -0.62 7.76
C SER A 305 -20.05 -1.88 8.41
N ASN A 306 -21.36 -2.15 8.22
CA ASN A 306 -22.01 -3.31 8.80
C ASN A 306 -22.99 -3.96 7.81
N MET A 307 -22.45 -4.50 6.73
CA MET A 307 -23.19 -5.22 5.71
C MET A 307 -23.34 -6.70 6.08
N HIS A 308 -24.54 -7.21 5.85
CA HIS A 308 -24.91 -8.60 6.10
C HIS A 308 -25.32 -9.29 4.80
N VAL A 309 -24.95 -10.57 4.68
CA VAL A 309 -25.33 -11.46 3.58
C VAL A 309 -25.99 -12.72 4.15
N TRP A 310 -27.21 -13.02 3.70
CA TRP A 310 -27.92 -14.25 4.00
C TRP A 310 -27.59 -15.30 2.95
N LEU A 311 -27.27 -16.50 3.42
CA LEU A 311 -26.91 -17.67 2.60
C LEU A 311 -28.17 -18.53 2.43
N LEU A 312 -28.58 -18.80 1.18
CA LEU A 312 -29.87 -19.39 0.88
C LEU A 312 -29.72 -20.75 0.21
N THR A 313 -30.37 -21.77 0.75
CA THR A 313 -30.46 -23.11 0.13
C THR A 313 -31.86 -23.30 -0.44
N ARG A 314 -31.97 -23.75 -1.67
CA ARG A 314 -33.24 -23.99 -2.33
C ARG A 314 -34.00 -25.11 -1.61
N VAL A 315 -35.28 -24.88 -1.33
CA VAL A 315 -36.19 -25.91 -0.84
C VAL A 315 -36.81 -26.57 -2.08
N ALA A 316 -36.69 -27.90 -2.17
CA ALA A 316 -37.23 -28.69 -3.27
C ALA A 316 -38.76 -28.63 -3.35
#